data_AF-A0A3D5CZZ4-F1
#
_entry.id   AF-A0A3D5CZZ4-F1
#
_cell.length_a   1.000
_cell.length_b   1.000
_cell.length_c   1.000
_cell.angle_alpha   90.00
_cell.angle_beta   90.00
_cell.angle_gamma   90.00
#
_symmetry.space_group_name_H-M   'P 1'
#
loop_
_entity.id
_entity.type
_entity.pdbx_description
1 polymer ?
#
loop_
_entity_poly.entity_id
_entity_poly.type
_entity_poly.pdbx_seq_one_letter_code
_entity_poly.pdbx_strand_id
1 'polypeptide(L)'
;MKVTSSSAILGALVGGLFASFSGLAMADADLDKQVNTPGAWPIATGGYYSQHNSPLAQINKSNVKNVKAAWSFSTGVLNGHEGAPLVIGDMMYIHSAFPNNTYALNLNDPGKIVWQHKPKQDASTKAVMCCDVVDRGLAYGAGQIIKKQANGHLLALDAKTGKTNWEVEVCDPKVGSTLTQAPFVAKDTILMGCSGAELGVRGAVNA
;
A
#
# COMPACT_ATOMS: atom_id res chain seq x y z
N MET A 1 23.72 58.39 -52.16
CA MET A 1 24.85 58.34 -51.20
C MET A 1 24.36 57.60 -49.96
N LYS A 2 25.02 56.50 -49.58
CA LYS A 2 24.74 55.69 -48.35
C LYS A 2 24.68 56.63 -47.13
N VAL A 3 23.91 56.35 -46.06
CA VAL A 3 24.23 55.41 -44.98
C VAL A 3 22.97 55.08 -44.14
N THR A 4 23.04 53.91 -43.53
CA THR A 4 22.11 53.00 -42.83
C THR A 4 21.79 53.25 -41.34
N SER A 5 20.87 52.41 -40.84
CA SER A 5 20.72 51.84 -39.46
C SER A 5 19.63 52.49 -38.60
N SER A 6 18.76 51.81 -37.85
CA SER A 6 18.47 50.39 -37.55
C SER A 6 17.03 50.32 -37.01
N SER A 7 16.25 49.30 -37.36
CA SER A 7 14.90 49.05 -36.82
C SER A 7 14.92 47.89 -35.84
N ALA A 8 14.44 48.10 -34.61
CA ALA A 8 14.16 47.04 -33.64
C ALA A 8 12.77 46.45 -33.90
N ILE A 9 12.70 45.14 -34.12
CA ILE A 9 11.46 44.39 -34.25
C ILE A 9 11.12 43.78 -32.89
N LEU A 10 9.99 44.20 -32.32
CA LEU A 10 9.38 43.61 -31.12
C LEU A 10 8.71 42.28 -31.53
N GLY A 11 9.24 41.15 -31.09
CA GLY A 11 8.62 39.84 -31.26
C GLY A 11 7.55 39.61 -30.19
N ALA A 12 6.29 39.46 -30.61
CA ALA A 12 5.19 39.06 -29.73
C ALA A 12 5.25 37.54 -29.46
N LEU A 13 5.49 37.16 -28.20
CA LEU A 13 5.38 35.77 -27.75
C LEU A 13 3.90 35.40 -27.53
N VAL A 14 3.42 34.43 -28.31
CA VAL A 14 2.16 33.72 -28.07
C VAL A 14 2.42 32.66 -26.99
N GLY A 15 2.02 32.95 -25.75
CA GLY A 15 2.06 32.00 -24.64
C GLY A 15 0.69 31.36 -24.42
N GLY A 16 0.44 30.19 -25.02
CA GLY A 16 -0.74 29.37 -24.72
C GLY A 16 -0.59 28.70 -23.36
N LEU A 17 -1.43 29.10 -22.40
CA LEU A 17 -1.48 28.49 -21.07
C LEU A 17 -2.29 27.19 -21.15
N PHE A 18 -1.63 26.05 -21.38
CA PHE A 18 -2.23 24.74 -21.13
C PHE A 18 -2.27 24.51 -19.62
N ALA A 19 -3.38 24.87 -18.98
CA ALA A 19 -3.68 24.46 -17.61
C ALA A 19 -4.02 22.96 -17.62
N SER A 20 -3.03 22.12 -17.27
CA SER A 20 -3.27 20.71 -16.96
C SER A 20 -4.11 20.63 -15.68
N PHE A 21 -5.41 20.38 -15.81
CA PHE A 21 -6.25 19.96 -14.69
C PHE A 21 -5.83 18.54 -14.29
N SER A 22 -4.91 18.44 -13.34
CA SER A 22 -4.70 17.20 -12.60
C SER A 22 -5.95 16.98 -11.75
N GLY A 23 -6.87 16.15 -12.21
CA GLY A 23 -8.03 15.75 -11.41
C GLY A 23 -7.56 15.14 -10.09
N LEU A 24 -8.05 15.66 -8.98
CA LEU A 24 -7.88 15.05 -7.67
C LEU A 24 -8.54 13.67 -7.71
N ALA A 25 -7.74 12.62 -7.83
CA ALA A 25 -8.24 11.26 -7.68
C ALA A 25 -8.64 11.08 -6.21
N MET A 26 -9.94 10.99 -5.94
CA MET A 26 -10.43 10.65 -4.61
C MET A 26 -10.16 9.16 -4.35
N ALA A 27 -9.60 8.83 -3.19
CA ALA A 27 -9.22 7.46 -2.85
C ALA A 27 -10.45 6.55 -2.71
N ASP A 28 -11.60 7.11 -2.33
CA ASP A 28 -12.89 6.44 -2.20
C ASP A 28 -13.32 5.78 -3.51
N ALA A 29 -13.33 6.54 -4.61
CA ALA A 29 -13.92 6.08 -5.87
C ALA A 29 -13.17 4.89 -6.48
N ASP A 30 -11.85 4.85 -6.29
CA ASP A 30 -11.02 3.75 -6.77
C ASP A 30 -11.11 2.51 -5.88
N LEU A 31 -11.09 2.69 -4.55
CA LEU A 31 -11.27 1.57 -3.62
C LEU A 31 -12.68 0.96 -3.76
N ASP A 32 -13.72 1.79 -3.83
CA ASP A 32 -15.10 1.35 -4.03
C ASP A 32 -15.28 0.56 -5.33
N LYS A 33 -14.61 1.01 -6.41
CA LYS A 33 -14.59 0.26 -7.66
C LYS A 33 -14.00 -1.14 -7.45
N GLN A 34 -12.90 -1.26 -6.72
CA GLN A 34 -12.29 -2.56 -6.45
C GLN A 34 -13.14 -3.43 -5.53
N VAL A 35 -13.77 -2.85 -4.50
CA VAL A 35 -14.67 -3.58 -3.59
C VAL A 35 -15.85 -4.18 -4.35
N ASN A 36 -16.35 -3.48 -5.37
CA ASN A 36 -17.43 -3.96 -6.23
C ASN A 36 -16.97 -4.85 -7.40
N THR A 37 -15.66 -5.12 -7.54
CA THR A 37 -15.12 -5.96 -8.61
C THR A 37 -15.15 -7.43 -8.20
N PRO A 38 -15.90 -8.31 -8.89
CA PRO A 38 -15.95 -9.72 -8.55
C PRO A 38 -14.57 -10.38 -8.59
N GLY A 39 -14.21 -11.06 -7.51
CA GLY A 39 -12.93 -11.77 -7.40
C GLY A 39 -11.75 -10.91 -6.92
N ALA A 40 -11.91 -9.59 -6.81
CA ALA A 40 -10.93 -8.74 -6.14
C ALA A 40 -10.99 -8.94 -4.62
N TRP A 41 -9.89 -8.62 -3.94
CA TRP A 41 -9.78 -8.60 -2.48
C TRP A 41 -8.98 -7.36 -2.04
N PRO A 42 -9.59 -6.16 -2.11
CA PRO A 42 -8.87 -4.90 -1.91
C PRO A 42 -8.74 -4.45 -0.46
N ILE A 43 -9.51 -5.03 0.46
CA ILE A 43 -9.52 -4.70 1.89
C ILE A 43 -9.18 -5.97 2.67
N ALA A 44 -8.25 -5.88 3.62
CA ALA A 44 -7.77 -7.02 4.39
C ALA A 44 -8.90 -7.86 5.01
N THR A 45 -9.97 -7.21 5.48
CA THR A 45 -11.14 -7.84 6.10
C THR A 45 -12.27 -8.21 5.13
N GLY A 46 -12.00 -8.20 3.82
CA GLY A 46 -12.93 -8.57 2.74
C GLY A 46 -13.91 -7.48 2.31
N GLY A 47 -13.98 -6.36 3.04
CA GLY A 47 -14.84 -5.22 2.70
C GLY A 47 -15.00 -4.27 3.89
N TYR A 48 -15.69 -3.14 3.69
CA TYR A 48 -15.84 -2.12 4.75
C TYR A 48 -16.52 -2.64 6.03
N TYR A 49 -17.49 -3.55 5.89
CA TYR A 49 -18.17 -4.17 7.04
C TYR A 49 -17.38 -5.30 7.69
N SER A 50 -16.18 -5.60 7.19
CA SER A 50 -15.26 -6.57 7.78
C SER A 50 -15.87 -7.95 8.02
N GLN A 51 -16.78 -8.38 7.15
CA GLN A 51 -17.44 -9.69 7.27
C GLN A 51 -16.56 -10.85 6.81
N HIS A 52 -15.45 -10.57 6.11
CA HIS A 52 -14.48 -11.56 5.66
C HIS A 52 -15.09 -12.74 4.87
N ASN A 53 -16.09 -12.44 4.02
CA ASN A 53 -16.78 -13.39 3.17
C ASN A 53 -16.56 -13.08 1.69
N SER A 54 -16.97 -14.00 0.81
CA SER A 54 -16.90 -13.84 -0.64
C SER A 54 -18.13 -14.47 -1.28
N PRO A 55 -18.70 -13.87 -2.35
CA PRO A 55 -19.78 -14.48 -3.12
C PRO A 55 -19.29 -15.59 -4.07
N LEU A 56 -17.98 -15.81 -4.20
CA LEU A 56 -17.42 -16.84 -5.09
C LEU A 56 -17.86 -18.25 -4.64
N ALA A 57 -18.48 -19.00 -5.55
CA ALA A 57 -19.05 -20.32 -5.26
C ALA A 57 -18.50 -21.45 -6.16
N GLN A 58 -17.45 -21.18 -6.96
CA GLN A 58 -16.82 -22.19 -7.82
C GLN A 58 -16.31 -23.38 -6.99
N ILE A 59 -15.63 -23.10 -5.89
CA ILE A 59 -15.27 -24.10 -4.88
C ILE A 59 -16.42 -24.20 -3.88
N ASN A 60 -16.92 -25.40 -3.65
CA ASN A 60 -18.06 -25.69 -2.79
C ASN A 60 -17.94 -27.07 -2.13
N LYS A 61 -18.93 -27.42 -1.30
CA LYS A 61 -18.96 -28.66 -0.51
C LYS A 61 -18.75 -29.94 -1.35
N SER A 62 -19.18 -29.94 -2.61
CA SER A 62 -19.09 -31.14 -3.47
C SER A 62 -17.69 -31.36 -4.07
N ASN A 63 -16.91 -30.29 -4.27
CA ASN A 63 -15.66 -30.32 -5.04
C ASN A 63 -14.43 -29.86 -4.26
N VAL A 64 -14.56 -29.38 -3.01
CA VAL A 64 -13.44 -28.94 -2.16
C VAL A 64 -12.36 -30.01 -1.99
N LYS A 65 -12.76 -31.29 -2.01
CA LYS A 65 -11.84 -32.44 -1.97
C LYS A 65 -10.85 -32.51 -3.14
N ASN A 66 -11.09 -31.77 -4.22
CA ASN A 66 -10.25 -31.74 -5.42
C ASN A 66 -9.30 -30.53 -5.43
N VAL A 67 -9.35 -29.66 -4.41
CA VAL A 67 -8.46 -28.50 -4.31
C VAL A 67 -7.01 -28.98 -4.17
N LYS A 68 -6.12 -28.35 -4.93
CA LYS A 68 -4.68 -28.59 -4.92
C LYS A 68 -3.94 -27.27 -4.94
N ALA A 69 -2.71 -27.25 -4.42
CA ALA A 69 -1.85 -26.08 -4.53
C ALA A 69 -1.65 -25.72 -6.02
N ALA A 70 -1.88 -24.45 -6.36
CA ALA A 70 -1.65 -23.94 -7.71
C ALA A 70 -0.19 -23.47 -7.89
N TRP A 71 0.33 -22.74 -6.91
CA TRP A 71 1.70 -22.23 -6.84
C TRP A 71 2.01 -21.80 -5.40
N SER A 72 3.27 -21.45 -5.12
CA SER A 72 3.70 -20.87 -3.86
C SER A 72 4.72 -19.75 -4.09
N PHE A 73 4.82 -18.83 -3.13
CA PHE A 73 5.76 -17.71 -3.15
C PHE A 73 6.40 -17.56 -1.77
N SER A 74 7.73 -17.54 -1.71
CA SER A 74 8.45 -17.28 -0.47
C SER A 74 8.71 -15.78 -0.32
N THR A 75 8.37 -15.22 0.84
CA THR A 75 8.68 -13.83 1.19
C THR A 75 10.17 -13.61 1.47
N GLY A 76 10.95 -14.69 1.65
CA GLY A 76 12.35 -14.64 2.04
C GLY A 76 12.59 -14.14 3.46
N VAL A 77 11.55 -14.09 4.30
CA VAL A 77 11.57 -13.59 5.67
C VAL A 77 10.96 -14.65 6.59
N LEU A 78 11.50 -14.78 7.82
CA LEU A 78 10.99 -15.69 8.86
C LEU A 78 10.04 -14.96 9.83
N ASN A 79 9.75 -15.57 10.98
CA ASN A 79 8.82 -15.09 12.02
C ASN A 79 7.35 -15.11 11.59
N GLY A 80 6.45 -14.63 12.46
CA GLY A 80 5.01 -14.65 12.25
C GLY A 80 4.56 -13.85 11.02
N HIS A 81 3.98 -14.54 10.06
CA HIS A 81 3.32 -13.94 8.89
C HIS A 81 1.81 -13.84 9.16
N GLU A 82 1.38 -12.71 9.72
CA GLU A 82 -0.03 -12.37 9.92
C GLU A 82 -0.65 -11.74 8.66
N GLY A 83 -1.96 -11.54 8.68
CA GLY A 83 -2.71 -10.94 7.59
C GLY A 83 -2.83 -11.83 6.35
N ALA A 84 -3.22 -11.23 5.23
CA ALA A 84 -3.34 -11.89 3.94
C ALA A 84 -2.97 -10.91 2.80
N PRO A 85 -2.62 -11.41 1.61
CA PRO A 85 -2.37 -10.57 0.44
C PRO A 85 -3.62 -9.77 0.02
N LEU A 86 -3.39 -8.65 -0.67
CA LEU A 86 -4.45 -7.95 -1.41
C LEU A 86 -4.45 -8.39 -2.88
N VAL A 87 -5.63 -8.38 -3.51
CA VAL A 87 -5.77 -8.64 -4.96
C VAL A 87 -6.55 -7.49 -5.60
N ILE A 88 -5.91 -6.77 -6.52
CA ILE A 88 -6.44 -5.61 -7.25
C ILE A 88 -6.30 -5.86 -8.75
N GLY A 89 -7.42 -6.11 -9.44
CA GLY A 89 -7.36 -6.63 -10.81
C GLY A 89 -6.50 -7.89 -10.89
N ASP A 90 -5.53 -7.91 -11.80
CA ASP A 90 -4.64 -9.05 -12.01
C ASP A 90 -3.36 -9.00 -11.14
N MET A 91 -3.29 -8.08 -10.18
CA MET A 91 -2.12 -7.89 -9.32
C MET A 91 -2.39 -8.38 -7.91
N MET A 92 -1.46 -9.18 -7.37
CA MET A 92 -1.43 -9.57 -5.97
C MET A 92 -0.31 -8.86 -5.22
N TYR A 93 -0.63 -8.32 -4.05
CA TYR A 93 0.31 -7.60 -3.19
C TYR A 93 0.51 -8.37 -1.89
N ILE A 94 1.75 -8.80 -1.67
CA ILE A 94 2.15 -9.63 -0.52
C ILE A 94 3.04 -8.79 0.39
N HIS A 95 2.82 -8.88 1.70
CA HIS A 95 3.69 -8.31 2.71
C HIS A 95 4.40 -9.41 3.52
N SER A 96 5.46 -9.03 4.24
CA SER A 96 6.16 -9.91 5.17
C SER A 96 6.15 -9.34 6.59
N ALA A 97 6.57 -10.17 7.55
CA ALA A 97 7.07 -9.69 8.85
C ALA A 97 8.24 -8.68 8.69
N PHE A 98 8.76 -8.14 9.79
CA PHE A 98 9.94 -7.27 9.78
C PHE A 98 11.07 -7.82 8.87
N PRO A 99 11.63 -7.02 7.93
CA PRO A 99 11.58 -5.55 7.84
C PRO A 99 10.42 -5.01 6.99
N ASN A 100 9.28 -5.69 6.95
CA ASN A 100 8.06 -5.26 6.26
C ASN A 100 8.28 -5.13 4.75
N ASN A 101 8.77 -6.17 4.08
CA ASN A 101 8.91 -6.18 2.63
C ASN A 101 7.53 -6.18 1.97
N THR A 102 7.41 -5.59 0.79
CA THR A 102 6.21 -5.68 -0.07
C THR A 102 6.61 -6.20 -1.44
N TYR A 103 5.81 -7.10 -1.98
CA TYR A 103 5.99 -7.70 -3.30
C TYR A 103 4.71 -7.54 -4.11
N ALA A 104 4.83 -7.14 -5.37
CA ALA A 104 3.73 -7.14 -6.31
C ALA A 104 3.96 -8.21 -7.38
N LEU A 105 2.98 -9.10 -7.55
CA LEU A 105 3.00 -10.19 -8.51
C LEU A 105 1.87 -9.99 -9.52
N ASN A 106 2.14 -10.25 -10.79
CA ASN A 106 1.08 -10.38 -11.80
C ASN A 106 0.57 -11.82 -11.78
N LEU A 107 -0.72 -12.01 -11.58
CA LEU A 107 -1.34 -13.33 -11.46
C LEU A 107 -1.30 -14.17 -12.75
N ASN A 108 -1.07 -13.53 -13.90
CA ASN A 108 -0.85 -14.23 -15.18
C ASN A 108 0.55 -14.86 -15.27
N ASP A 109 1.52 -14.41 -14.45
CA ASP A 109 2.88 -14.94 -14.40
C ASP A 109 3.46 -14.80 -12.97
N PRO A 110 2.93 -15.56 -11.99
CA PRO A 110 3.22 -15.38 -10.57
C PRO A 110 4.67 -15.74 -10.20
N GLY A 111 5.45 -16.31 -11.14
CA GLY A 111 6.88 -16.55 -10.97
C GLY A 111 7.74 -15.28 -11.06
N LYS A 112 7.17 -14.14 -11.47
CA LYS A 112 7.87 -12.86 -11.61
C LYS A 112 7.39 -11.83 -10.63
N ILE A 113 8.34 -11.25 -9.90
CA ILE A 113 8.12 -10.05 -9.09
C ILE A 113 8.08 -8.84 -10.04
N VAL A 114 6.93 -8.18 -10.15
CA VAL A 114 6.77 -6.96 -10.95
C VAL A 114 7.55 -5.81 -10.32
N TRP A 115 7.35 -5.62 -9.00
CA TRP A 115 8.15 -4.72 -8.19
C TRP A 115 8.23 -5.23 -6.75
N GLN A 116 9.23 -4.75 -6.01
CA GLN A 116 9.36 -5.01 -4.58
C GLN A 116 9.83 -3.75 -3.86
N HIS A 117 9.36 -3.56 -2.64
CA HIS A 117 9.82 -2.52 -1.72
C HIS A 117 10.38 -3.17 -0.46
N LYS A 118 11.67 -2.98 -0.21
CA LYS A 118 12.39 -3.55 0.94
C LYS A 118 12.94 -2.43 1.82
N PRO A 119 12.23 -2.03 2.89
CA PRO A 119 12.67 -0.96 3.77
C PRO A 119 14.00 -1.28 4.46
N LYS A 120 14.76 -0.24 4.78
CA LYS A 120 15.88 -0.32 5.72
C LYS A 120 15.41 0.21 7.07
N GLN A 121 15.37 -0.65 8.07
CA GLN A 121 14.93 -0.30 9.43
C GLN A 121 16.02 -0.69 10.42
N ASP A 122 16.13 0.08 11.50
CA ASP A 122 17.04 -0.25 12.60
C ASP A 122 16.54 -1.51 13.33
N ALA A 123 17.45 -2.47 13.55
CA ALA A 123 17.14 -3.73 14.20
C ALA A 123 16.68 -3.57 15.66
N SER A 124 17.02 -2.45 16.32
CA SER A 124 16.55 -2.09 17.66
C SER A 124 15.04 -1.93 17.75
N THR A 125 14.35 -1.63 16.63
CA THR A 125 12.88 -1.62 16.55
C THR A 125 12.29 -2.92 17.10
N LYS A 126 12.93 -4.06 16.82
CA LYS A 126 12.46 -5.38 17.27
C LYS A 126 12.46 -5.52 18.81
N ALA A 127 13.33 -4.79 19.51
CA ALA A 127 13.44 -4.87 20.97
C ALA A 127 12.23 -4.28 21.70
N VAL A 128 11.44 -3.44 21.02
CA VAL A 128 10.23 -2.80 21.55
C VAL A 128 8.94 -3.35 20.94
N MET A 129 9.00 -4.50 20.28
CA MET A 129 7.82 -5.23 19.80
C MET A 129 7.50 -6.36 20.77
N CYS A 130 6.39 -6.25 21.51
CA CYS A 130 6.05 -7.16 22.61
C CYS A 130 5.85 -8.63 22.19
N CYS A 131 5.40 -8.83 20.96
CA CYS A 131 4.56 -9.97 20.62
C CYS A 131 4.91 -10.52 19.22
N ASP A 132 6.20 -10.72 18.97
CA ASP A 132 6.82 -10.99 17.66
C ASP A 132 6.80 -9.78 16.71
N VAL A 133 7.57 -9.87 15.61
CA VAL A 133 7.85 -8.80 14.65
C VAL A 133 6.87 -8.81 13.47
N VAL A 134 5.59 -9.04 13.79
CA VAL A 134 4.51 -9.33 12.84
C VAL A 134 4.01 -8.10 12.09
N ASP A 135 3.34 -8.37 10.97
CA ASP A 135 2.67 -7.38 10.14
C ASP A 135 1.30 -7.91 9.67
N ARG A 136 0.22 -7.18 9.95
CA ARG A 136 -1.16 -7.59 9.61
C ARG A 136 -1.61 -7.19 8.21
N GLY A 137 -0.79 -6.46 7.46
CA GLY A 137 -0.98 -6.30 6.03
C GLY A 137 -1.03 -4.87 5.52
N LEU A 138 -1.51 -4.79 4.29
CA LEU A 138 -1.54 -3.61 3.45
C LEU A 138 -2.96 -3.05 3.37
N ALA A 139 -3.08 -1.83 2.86
CA ALA A 139 -4.33 -1.29 2.36
C ALA A 139 -4.15 -0.75 0.94
N TYR A 140 -5.26 -0.44 0.28
CA TYR A 140 -5.28 0.13 -1.07
C TYR A 140 -6.24 1.31 -1.14
N GLY A 141 -5.88 2.32 -1.93
CA GLY A 141 -6.75 3.46 -2.26
C GLY A 141 -6.06 4.43 -3.22
N ALA A 142 -6.83 5.11 -4.07
CA ALA A 142 -6.32 6.05 -5.09
C ALA A 142 -5.17 5.49 -5.96
N GLY A 143 -5.21 4.21 -6.33
CA GLY A 143 -4.14 3.58 -7.10
C GLY A 143 -2.84 3.36 -6.33
N GLN A 144 -2.87 3.45 -5.00
CA GLN A 144 -1.72 3.33 -4.12
C GLN A 144 -1.86 2.12 -3.19
N ILE A 145 -0.74 1.44 -2.94
CA ILE A 145 -0.59 0.51 -1.83
C ILE A 145 -0.14 1.29 -0.62
N ILE A 146 -1.01 1.31 0.39
CA ILE A 146 -0.73 1.93 1.67
C ILE A 146 -0.12 0.86 2.58
N LYS A 147 1.06 1.15 3.10
CA LYS A 147 1.78 0.25 3.99
C LYS A 147 2.36 1.00 5.16
N LYS A 148 2.55 0.27 6.25
CA LYS A 148 3.33 0.75 7.40
C LYS A 148 4.62 -0.04 7.55
N GLN A 149 5.49 0.42 8.43
CA GLN A 149 6.73 -0.22 8.83
C GLN A 149 6.78 -0.29 10.35
N ALA A 150 7.39 -1.35 10.90
CA ALA A 150 7.46 -1.56 12.35
C ALA A 150 8.07 -0.36 13.09
N ASN A 151 9.02 0.33 12.46
CA ASN A 151 9.68 1.54 12.98
C ASN A 151 8.81 2.81 12.99
N GLY A 152 7.51 2.70 12.72
CA GLY A 152 6.57 3.81 12.87
C GLY A 152 6.29 4.61 11.59
N HIS A 153 6.87 4.24 10.45
CA HIS A 153 6.62 4.93 9.18
C HIS A 153 5.35 4.43 8.49
N LEU A 154 4.58 5.34 7.89
CA LEU A 154 3.46 5.07 7.00
C LEU A 154 3.79 5.60 5.60
N LEU A 155 3.50 4.83 4.56
CA LEU A 155 3.88 5.13 3.18
C LEU A 155 2.74 4.83 2.22
N ALA A 156 2.67 5.60 1.14
CA ALA A 156 1.95 5.23 -0.06
C ALA A 156 2.92 4.90 -1.20
N LEU A 157 2.80 3.70 -1.74
CA LEU A 157 3.52 3.26 -2.93
C LEU A 157 2.55 3.29 -4.11
N ASP A 158 3.00 3.79 -5.27
CA ASP A 158 2.25 3.60 -6.51
C ASP A 158 2.05 2.09 -6.78
N ALA A 159 0.80 1.66 -6.96
CA ALA A 159 0.47 0.23 -7.01
C ALA A 159 1.05 -0.48 -8.24
N LYS A 160 1.39 0.25 -9.31
CA LYS A 160 1.92 -0.30 -10.56
C LYS A 160 3.43 -0.42 -10.56
N THR A 161 4.12 0.53 -9.91
CA THR A 161 5.57 0.69 -10.01
C THR A 161 6.30 0.44 -8.68
N GLY A 162 5.60 0.50 -7.56
CA GLY A 162 6.19 0.42 -6.22
C GLY A 162 6.92 1.69 -5.80
N LYS A 163 6.86 2.77 -6.59
CA LYS A 163 7.49 4.05 -6.27
C LYS A 163 6.81 4.68 -5.06
N THR A 164 7.59 5.11 -4.07
CA THR A 164 7.09 5.88 -2.93
C THR A 164 6.59 7.24 -3.39
N ASN A 165 5.30 7.51 -3.17
CA ASN A 165 4.69 8.81 -3.43
C ASN A 165 4.84 9.73 -2.23
N TRP A 166 4.66 9.19 -1.01
CA TRP A 166 4.91 9.88 0.24
C TRP A 166 5.25 8.88 1.35
N GLU A 167 5.88 9.40 2.40
CA GLU A 167 6.26 8.70 3.61
C GLU A 167 6.22 9.67 4.79
N VAL A 168 5.61 9.26 5.91
CA VAL A 168 5.48 10.06 7.12
C VAL A 168 5.73 9.20 8.36
N GLU A 169 6.24 9.80 9.43
CA GLU A 169 6.37 9.15 10.74
C GLU A 169 5.05 9.28 11.51
N VAL A 170 4.57 8.16 12.05
CA VAL A 170 3.31 8.05 12.81
C VAL A 170 3.56 7.66 14.28
N CYS A 171 4.60 6.87 14.52
CA CYS A 171 4.97 6.38 15.86
C CYS A 171 6.50 6.47 16.04
N ASP A 172 6.96 6.70 17.27
CA ASP A 172 8.39 6.74 17.60
C ASP A 172 8.81 5.48 18.40
N PRO A 173 9.61 4.57 17.82
CA PRO A 173 10.12 3.40 18.52
C PRO A 173 10.99 3.73 19.75
N LYS A 174 11.58 4.92 19.83
CA LYS A 174 12.41 5.33 20.98
C LYS A 174 11.62 5.44 22.28
N VAL A 175 10.29 5.63 22.17
CA VAL A 175 9.37 5.63 23.31
C VAL A 175 8.55 4.33 23.40
N GLY A 176 9.00 3.27 22.72
CA GLY A 176 8.33 1.97 22.71
C GLY A 176 7.13 1.86 21.77
N SER A 177 6.93 2.84 20.87
CA SER A 177 5.77 2.89 19.97
C SER A 177 6.08 2.32 18.58
N THR A 178 5.31 1.33 18.13
CA THR A 178 5.56 0.60 16.86
C THR A 178 4.27 0.42 16.04
N LEU A 179 4.38 -0.06 14.79
CA LEU A 179 3.22 -0.35 13.92
C LEU A 179 3.13 -1.82 13.51
N THR A 180 2.09 -2.51 13.97
CA THR A 180 1.83 -3.93 13.60
C THR A 180 0.54 -4.13 12.80
N GLN A 181 -0.52 -3.36 13.08
CA GLN A 181 -1.82 -3.48 12.41
C GLN A 181 -1.80 -3.01 10.94
N ALA A 182 -2.72 -3.51 10.11
CA ALA A 182 -2.92 -2.99 8.76
C ALA A 182 -3.51 -1.56 8.82
N PRO A 183 -3.10 -0.64 7.93
CA PRO A 183 -3.80 0.62 7.73
C PRO A 183 -5.25 0.37 7.26
N PHE A 184 -6.14 1.35 7.44
CA PHE A 184 -7.50 1.28 6.90
C PHE A 184 -7.83 2.53 6.11
N VAL A 185 -8.18 2.37 4.82
CA VAL A 185 -8.59 3.48 3.95
C VAL A 185 -10.10 3.62 4.02
N ALA A 186 -10.58 4.83 4.29
CA ALA A 186 -11.99 5.17 4.21
C ALA A 186 -12.11 6.56 3.61
N LYS A 187 -12.81 6.69 2.48
CA LYS A 187 -12.80 7.92 1.69
C LYS A 187 -11.38 8.34 1.34
N ASP A 188 -11.03 9.58 1.63
CA ASP A 188 -9.70 10.17 1.39
C ASP A 188 -8.81 10.13 2.64
N THR A 189 -9.13 9.28 3.61
CA THR A 189 -8.46 9.22 4.92
C THR A 189 -7.85 7.84 5.15
N ILE A 190 -6.66 7.83 5.75
CA ILE A 190 -5.95 6.61 6.13
C ILE A 190 -5.90 6.54 7.66
N LEU A 191 -6.60 5.57 8.24
CA LEU A 191 -6.59 5.35 9.68
C LEU A 191 -5.41 4.45 10.07
N MET A 192 -4.57 4.93 10.99
CA MET A 192 -3.40 4.20 11.50
C MET A 192 -3.24 4.40 13.00
N GLY A 193 -3.19 3.30 13.76
CA GLY A 193 -2.94 3.30 15.21
C GLY A 193 -1.56 2.71 15.56
N CYS A 194 -0.96 3.25 16.63
CA CYS A 194 0.30 2.75 17.18
C CYS A 194 0.07 1.62 18.20
N SER A 195 1.03 0.70 18.28
CA SER A 195 1.17 -0.32 19.34
C SER A 195 2.15 0.16 20.43
N GLY A 196 2.12 -0.49 21.61
CA GLY A 196 3.09 -0.22 22.69
C GLY A 196 2.49 -0.08 24.10
N ALA A 197 1.27 -0.57 24.34
CA ALA A 197 0.63 -0.46 25.66
C ALA A 197 1.46 -1.11 26.78
N GLU A 198 2.13 -2.22 26.46
CA GLU A 198 3.05 -2.96 27.35
C GLU A 198 4.28 -2.14 27.76
N LEU A 199 4.55 -1.04 27.06
CA LEU A 199 5.69 -0.15 27.25
C LEU A 199 5.27 1.27 27.70
N GLY A 200 4.00 1.44 28.09
CA GLY A 200 3.47 2.70 28.60
C GLY A 200 3.10 3.72 27.52
N VAL A 201 3.01 3.32 26.26
CA VAL A 201 2.56 4.20 25.16
C VAL A 201 1.08 4.54 25.33
N ARG A 202 0.74 5.83 25.29
CA ARG A 202 -0.65 6.29 25.22
C ARG A 202 -1.21 6.04 23.82
N GLY A 203 -2.30 5.27 23.72
CA GLY A 203 -2.95 4.98 22.44
C GLY A 203 -3.54 6.21 21.75
N ALA A 204 -3.39 6.26 20.42
CA ALA A 204 -3.98 7.26 19.52
C ALA A 204 -4.27 6.62 18.14
N VAL A 205 -5.25 7.19 17.42
CA VAL A 205 -5.52 6.87 16.01
C VAL A 205 -5.26 8.14 15.19
N ASN A 206 -4.40 8.02 14.19
CA ASN A 206 -4.08 9.08 13.25
C ASN A 206 -4.92 8.91 11.98
N ALA A 207 -5.32 10.03 11.36
CA ALA A 207 -6.23 10.11 10.23
C ALA A 207 -5.80 11.24 9.28
#